data_AF-A0A1V5U1F0-F1
#
_entry.id   AF-A0A1V5U1F0-F1
#
_cell.length_a   1.000
_cell.length_b   1.000
_cell.length_c   1.000
_cell.angle_alpha   90.00
_cell.angle_beta   90.00
_cell.angle_gamma   90.00
#
_symmetry.space_group_name_H-M   'P 1'
#
loop_
_entity.id
_entity.type
_entity.pdbx_description
1 polymer ?
#
loop_
_entity_poly.entity_id
_entity_poly.type
_entity_poly.pdbx_seq_one_letter_code
_entity_poly.pdbx_strand_id
1 'polypeptide(L)'
;MREILISAPVIFLLFALAVAAAMRLVSRKADTTPGGPRELDPYACGQDEKTVEHHVSPSYYKLFAYAFFFTVMHVLVLVVSTAPAGHTMLPVAYIFAGVLAMLILFRR
;
A
#
# COMPACT_ATOMS: atom_id res chain seq x y z
N MET A 1 34.39 -20.92 25.07
CA MET A 1 34.67 -19.76 24.20
C MET A 1 33.65 -19.60 23.08
N ARG A 2 33.36 -20.64 22.28
CA ARG A 2 32.35 -20.59 21.20
C ARG A 2 30.94 -20.18 21.68
N GLU A 3 30.47 -20.74 22.78
CA GLU A 3 29.16 -20.42 23.40
C GLU A 3 29.04 -18.94 23.81
N ILE A 4 30.14 -18.32 24.27
CA ILE A 4 30.16 -16.91 24.68
C ILE A 4 30.08 -16.01 23.45
N LEU A 5 30.80 -16.36 22.38
CA LEU A 5 30.83 -15.58 21.14
C LEU A 5 29.47 -15.60 20.40
N ILE A 6 28.71 -16.68 20.55
CA ILE A 6 27.38 -16.85 19.94
C ILE A 6 26.25 -16.35 20.86
N SER A 7 26.57 -15.97 22.09
CA SER A 7 25.56 -15.43 23.00
C SER A 7 24.94 -14.14 22.42
N ALA A 8 23.62 -14.01 22.56
CA ALA A 8 22.85 -12.86 22.08
C ALA A 8 23.47 -11.49 22.43
N PRO A 9 23.91 -11.21 23.68
CA PRO A 9 24.50 -9.91 24.01
C PRO A 9 25.82 -9.66 23.27
N VAL A 10 26.65 -10.69 23.08
CA VAL A 10 27.95 -10.54 22.40
C VAL A 10 27.76 -10.29 20.91
N ILE A 11 26.85 -11.02 20.26
CA ILE A 11 26.51 -10.79 18.85
C ILE A 11 25.94 -9.37 18.65
N PHE A 12 25.03 -8.93 19.52
CA PHE A 12 24.45 -7.58 19.43
C PHE A 12 25.53 -6.50 19.53
N LEU A 13 26.47 -6.63 20.47
CA LEU A 13 27.57 -5.69 20.62
C LEU A 13 28.50 -5.68 19.41
N LEU A 14 28.86 -6.84 18.89
CA LEU A 14 29.68 -6.95 17.68
C LEU A 14 28.99 -6.31 16.48
N PHE A 15 27.68 -6.55 16.31
CA PHE A 15 26.88 -5.97 15.25
C PHE A 15 26.77 -4.44 15.40
N ALA A 16 26.46 -3.94 16.60
CA ALA A 16 26.40 -2.50 16.86
C ALA A 16 27.74 -1.81 16.57
N LEU A 17 28.85 -2.44 16.95
CA LEU A 17 30.19 -1.93 16.68
C LEU A 17 30.51 -1.93 15.19
N ALA A 18 30.15 -2.98 14.47
CA ALA A 18 30.29 -3.05 13.01
C ALA A 18 29.47 -1.95 12.30
N VAL A 19 28.21 -1.75 12.71
CA VAL A 19 27.34 -0.69 12.16
C VAL A 19 27.91 0.70 12.49
N ALA A 20 28.38 0.94 13.71
CA ALA A 20 29.02 2.20 14.09
C ALA A 20 30.29 2.48 13.27
N ALA A 21 31.12 1.46 13.02
CA ALA A 21 32.29 1.58 12.17
C ALA A 21 31.90 1.91 10.72
N ALA A 22 30.89 1.24 10.18
CA ALA A 22 30.37 1.52 8.84
C ALA A 22 29.81 2.95 8.73
N MET A 23 29.02 3.40 9.70
CA MET A 23 28.48 4.77 9.73
C MET A 23 29.60 5.82 9.73
N ARG A 24 30.68 5.62 10.50
CA ARG A 24 31.85 6.51 10.50
C ARG A 24 32.61 6.55 9.17
N LEU A 25 32.64 5.43 8.45
CA LEU A 25 33.29 5.38 7.14
C LEU A 25 32.44 6.12 6.10
N VAL A 26 31.12 5.96 6.14
CA VAL A 26 30.17 6.63 5.24
C VAL A 26 30.07 8.13 5.55
N SER A 27 30.09 8.52 6.83
CA SER A 27 29.98 9.93 7.24
C SER A 27 31.12 10.81 6.71
N ARG A 28 32.28 10.23 6.37
CA ARG A 28 33.38 10.96 5.71
C ARG A 28 33.02 11.48 4.32
N LYS A 29 32.02 10.88 3.67
CA LYS A 29 31.50 11.28 2.37
C LYS A 29 30.14 11.98 2.47
N ALA A 30 29.62 12.15 3.68
CA ALA A 30 28.38 12.88 3.88
C ALA A 30 28.59 14.36 3.56
N ASP A 31 27.49 15.02 3.19
CA ASP A 31 27.49 16.47 3.01
C ASP A 31 27.85 17.18 4.33
N THR A 32 28.63 18.25 4.23
CA THR A 32 29.09 19.06 5.37
C THR A 32 28.43 20.42 5.41
N THR A 33 27.54 20.73 4.48
CA THR A 33 26.77 21.98 4.53
C THR A 33 25.93 22.02 5.81
N PRO A 34 25.99 23.12 6.58
CA PRO A 34 25.12 23.29 7.73
C PRO A 34 23.65 23.15 7.32
N GLY A 35 22.93 22.31 8.05
CA GLY A 35 21.50 22.13 7.83
C GLY A 35 20.70 23.41 7.98
N GLY A 36 19.58 23.47 7.25
CA GLY A 36 18.62 24.55 7.41
C GLY A 36 17.81 24.42 8.71
N PRO A 37 17.01 25.45 9.07
CA PRO A 37 16.19 25.47 10.29
C PRO A 37 15.19 24.31 10.44
N ARG A 38 14.93 23.59 9.35
CA ARG A 38 13.92 22.52 9.22
C ARG A 38 14.52 21.20 8.72
N GLU A 39 15.84 21.00 8.87
CA GLU A 39 16.51 19.77 8.41
C GLU A 39 15.99 18.51 9.10
N LEU A 40 15.65 18.62 10.39
CA LEU A 40 15.14 17.52 11.20
C LEU A 40 13.61 17.36 11.10
N ASP A 41 12.93 18.25 10.37
CA ASP A 41 11.49 18.14 10.20
C ASP A 41 11.18 16.91 9.33
N PRO A 42 10.13 16.14 9.67
CA PRO A 42 9.70 15.04 8.83
C PRO A 42 9.33 15.56 7.44
N TYR A 43 9.78 14.86 6.40
CA TYR A 43 9.43 15.21 5.03
C TYR A 43 7.92 15.04 4.83
N ALA A 44 7.23 16.17 4.73
CA ALA A 44 5.78 16.22 4.63
C ALA A 44 5.29 16.64 3.23
N CYS A 45 6.10 16.45 2.18
CA CYS A 45 5.73 16.82 0.80
C CYS A 45 5.23 18.28 0.64
N GLY A 46 5.70 19.20 1.49
CA GLY A 46 5.24 20.60 1.51
C GLY A 46 3.98 20.85 2.34
N GLN A 47 3.45 19.83 3.03
CA GLN A 47 2.40 19.97 4.03
C GLN A 47 3.05 20.44 5.34
N ASP A 48 2.53 21.51 5.92
CA ASP A 48 2.89 21.93 7.28
C ASP A 48 1.75 21.60 8.25
N GLU A 49 1.98 21.81 9.55
CA GLU A 49 1.00 21.58 10.61
C GLU A 49 -0.31 22.35 10.38
N LYS A 50 -0.26 23.48 9.66
CA LYS A 50 -1.41 24.30 9.28
C LYS A 50 -2.12 23.76 8.03
N THR A 51 -1.42 23.02 7.18
CA THR A 51 -1.97 22.41 5.95
C THR A 51 -2.75 21.13 6.26
N VAL A 52 -2.46 20.45 7.39
CA VAL A 52 -3.20 19.26 7.83
C VAL A 52 -4.66 19.60 8.16
N GLU A 53 -4.93 20.82 8.64
CA GLU A 53 -6.29 21.32 8.89
C GLU A 53 -7.13 21.45 7.60
N HIS A 54 -6.46 21.53 6.45
CA HIS A 54 -7.06 21.54 5.12
C HIS A 54 -7.09 20.16 4.44
N HIS A 55 -7.00 19.07 5.22
CA HIS A 55 -7.20 17.72 4.68
C HIS A 55 -8.66 17.52 4.25
N VAL A 56 -8.97 17.98 3.04
CA VAL A 56 -10.24 17.73 2.38
C VAL A 56 -10.17 16.31 1.81
N SER A 57 -10.91 15.37 2.40
CA SER A 57 -11.13 14.04 1.83
C SER A 57 -12.40 14.10 0.95
N PRO A 58 -12.27 14.32 -0.37
CA PRO A 58 -13.45 14.34 -1.23
C PRO A 58 -14.15 12.99 -1.18
N SER A 59 -15.49 13.02 -1.16
CA SER A 59 -16.27 11.80 -1.17
C SER A 59 -16.11 11.09 -2.51
N TYR A 60 -15.33 10.01 -2.52
CA TYR A 60 -15.13 9.15 -3.69
C TYR A 60 -16.24 8.11 -3.88
N TYR A 61 -17.36 8.21 -3.14
CA TYR A 61 -18.43 7.22 -3.22
C TYR A 61 -18.95 6.99 -4.65
N LYS A 62 -19.09 8.08 -5.43
CA LYS A 62 -19.51 7.99 -6.84
C LYS A 62 -18.47 7.25 -7.69
N LEU A 63 -17.19 7.55 -7.49
CA LEU A 63 -16.10 6.89 -8.21
C LEU A 63 -16.02 5.41 -7.85
N PHE A 64 -16.21 5.07 -6.58
CA PHE A 64 -16.30 3.69 -6.09
C PHE A 64 -17.45 2.94 -6.77
N ALA A 65 -18.64 3.52 -6.83
CA ALA A 65 -19.78 2.88 -7.49
C ALA A 65 -19.52 2.62 -8.98
N TYR A 66 -18.90 3.56 -9.70
CA TYR A 66 -18.51 3.35 -11.09
C TYR A 66 -17.44 2.26 -11.24
N ALA A 67 -16.39 2.28 -10.40
CA ALA A 67 -15.35 1.26 -10.44
C ALA A 67 -15.92 -0.14 -10.20
N PHE A 68 -16.76 -0.30 -9.18
CA PHE A 68 -17.40 -1.56 -8.86
C PHE A 68 -18.32 -2.05 -9.99
N PHE A 69 -19.11 -1.15 -10.58
CA PHE A 69 -19.91 -1.44 -11.77
C PHE A 69 -19.04 -2.05 -12.88
N PHE A 70 -17.94 -1.38 -13.22
CA PHE A 70 -17.04 -1.86 -14.26
C PHE A 70 -16.45 -3.23 -13.92
N THR A 71 -16.03 -3.45 -12.68
CA THR A 71 -15.46 -4.75 -12.26
C THR A 71 -16.48 -5.88 -12.41
N VAL A 72 -17.72 -5.69 -11.95
CA VAL A 72 -18.77 -6.72 -12.08
C VAL A 72 -19.07 -7.01 -13.55
N MET A 73 -19.19 -5.97 -14.38
CA MET A 73 -19.43 -6.15 -15.82
C MET A 73 -18.28 -6.89 -16.51
N HIS A 74 -17.02 -6.59 -16.16
CA HIS A 74 -15.87 -7.29 -16.74
C HIS A 74 -15.87 -8.78 -16.40
N VAL A 75 -16.12 -9.14 -15.14
CA VAL A 75 -16.21 -10.55 -14.71
C VAL A 75 -17.37 -11.25 -15.42
N LEU A 76 -18.51 -10.58 -15.55
CA LEU A 76 -19.70 -11.13 -16.18
C LEU A 76 -19.46 -11.40 -17.68
N VAL A 77 -18.87 -10.45 -18.40
CA VAL A 77 -18.48 -10.63 -19.81
C VAL A 77 -17.44 -11.74 -19.95
N LEU A 78 -16.44 -11.79 -19.07
CA LEU A 78 -15.43 -12.85 -19.09
C LEU A 78 -16.08 -14.24 -18.96
N VAL A 79 -16.94 -14.43 -17.97
CA VAL A 79 -17.61 -15.71 -17.72
C VAL A 79 -18.56 -16.08 -18.86
N VAL A 80 -19.35 -15.14 -19.36
CA VAL A 80 -20.30 -15.39 -20.47
C VAL A 80 -19.56 -15.72 -21.77
N SER A 81 -18.45 -15.03 -22.07
CA SER A 81 -17.71 -15.21 -23.32
C SER A 81 -16.82 -16.46 -23.33
N THR A 82 -16.38 -16.94 -22.17
CA THR A 82 -15.47 -18.10 -22.05
C THR A 82 -16.17 -19.40 -21.67
N ALA A 83 -17.50 -19.38 -21.52
CA ALA A 83 -18.26 -20.56 -21.14
C ALA A 83 -18.16 -21.67 -22.21
N PRO A 84 -17.76 -22.89 -21.83
CA PRO A 84 -17.69 -24.00 -22.77
C PRO A 84 -19.10 -24.39 -23.26
N ALA A 85 -19.18 -24.85 -24.51
CA ALA A 85 -20.42 -25.31 -25.11
C ALA A 85 -21.09 -26.39 -24.23
N GLY A 86 -22.41 -26.27 -24.02
CA GLY A 86 -23.19 -27.17 -23.17
C GLY A 86 -23.30 -26.77 -21.69
N HIS A 87 -22.54 -25.77 -21.23
CA HIS A 87 -22.59 -25.31 -19.83
C HIS A 87 -23.30 -23.96 -19.69
N THR A 88 -24.59 -23.91 -20.02
CA THR A 88 -25.40 -22.67 -20.05
C THR A 88 -25.83 -22.18 -18.68
N MET A 89 -25.87 -23.05 -17.66
CA MET A 89 -26.34 -22.70 -16.32
C MET A 89 -25.37 -21.74 -15.60
N LEU A 90 -24.06 -21.88 -15.81
CA LEU A 90 -23.04 -21.09 -15.13
C LEU A 90 -23.07 -19.62 -15.57
N PRO A 91 -23.09 -19.28 -16.87
CA PRO A 91 -23.30 -17.90 -17.34
C PRO A 91 -24.59 -17.27 -16.82
N VAL A 92 -25.69 -18.03 -16.83
CA VAL A 92 -26.99 -17.54 -16.35
C VAL A 92 -26.93 -17.20 -14.86
N ALA A 93 -26.35 -18.07 -14.03
CA ALA A 93 -26.17 -17.81 -12.60
C ALA A 93 -25.32 -16.55 -12.34
N TYR A 94 -24.24 -16.36 -13.11
CA TYR A 94 -23.41 -15.15 -13.02
C TYR A 94 -24.15 -13.88 -13.46
N ILE A 95 -25.02 -13.96 -14.47
CA ILE A 95 -25.87 -12.83 -14.86
C ILE A 95 -26.80 -12.44 -13.70
N PHE A 96 -27.49 -13.41 -13.09
CA PHE A 96 -28.35 -13.14 -11.93
C PHE A 96 -27.57 -12.55 -10.75
N ALA A 97 -26.40 -13.11 -10.43
CA ALA A 97 -25.54 -12.58 -9.38
C ALA A 97 -25.07 -11.15 -9.68
N GLY A 98 -24.71 -10.86 -10.93
CA GLY A 98 -24.32 -9.52 -11.37
C GLY A 98 -25.46 -8.51 -11.25
N VAL A 99 -26.68 -8.88 -11.65
CA VAL A 99 -27.87 -8.03 -11.49
C VAL A 99 -28.15 -7.76 -10.00
N LEU A 100 -28.06 -8.79 -9.15
CA LEU A 100 -28.25 -8.62 -7.71
C LEU A 100 -27.17 -7.70 -7.11
N ALA A 101 -25.91 -7.86 -7.50
CA ALA A 101 -24.82 -6.99 -7.09
C ALA A 101 -25.05 -5.53 -7.51
N MET A 102 -25.58 -5.30 -8.71
CA MET A 102 -25.98 -3.97 -9.19
C MET A 102 -27.10 -3.37 -8.33
N LEU A 103 -28.14 -4.15 -8.04
CA LEU A 103 -29.26 -3.70 -7.21
C LEU A 103 -28.81 -3.33 -5.79
N ILE A 104 -27.88 -4.08 -5.21
CA ILE A 104 -27.30 -3.78 -3.89
C ILE A 104 -26.43 -2.52 -3.95
N LEU A 105 -25.56 -2.39 -4.96
CA LEU A 105 -24.64 -1.27 -5.09
C LEU A 105 -25.37 0.08 -5.22
N PHE A 106 -26.46 0.11 -6.00
CA PHE A 106 -27.26 1.31 -6.23
C PHE A 106 -28.43 1.45 -5.24
N ARG A 107 -28.53 0.56 -4.25
CA ARG A 107 -29.48 0.71 -3.15
C ARG A 107 -29.01 1.87 -2.28
N ARG A 108 -29.78 2.97 -2.29
CA ARG A 108 -29.58 4.08 -1.35
C ARG A 108 -29.91 3.66 0.08
#